data_AF-A0A511IZF4-F1
#
_entry.id   AF-A0A511IZF4-F1
#
_cell.length_a   1.000
_cell.length_b   1.000
_cell.length_c   1.000
_cell.angle_alpha   90.00
_cell.angle_beta   90.00
_cell.angle_gamma   90.00
#
_symmetry.space_group_name_H-M   'P 1'
#
loop_
_entity.id
_entity.type
_entity.pdbx_description
1 polymer ?
#
loop_
_entity_poly.entity_id
_entity_poly.type
_entity_poly.pdbx_seq_one_letter_code
_entity_poly.pdbx_strand_id
1 'polypeptide(L)'
;MFFISDSINGDPIIVWLNLLMFIPLGWILALNKRNLGLVILGLFLIEVAQYVFYLGIFDAGDILTNTAGFVVGTIIKKGLFHQDVVKIVSLFETKRSVS
;
A
#
# COMPACT_ATOMS: atom_id res chain seq x y z
N MET A 1 -4.74 -2.40 -22.94
CA MET A 1 -5.70 -3.37 -22.39
C MET A 1 -6.21 -2.76 -21.09
N PHE A 2 -7.51 -2.83 -20.78
CA PHE A 2 -8.11 -2.11 -19.64
C PHE A 2 -8.06 -3.01 -18.39
N PHE A 3 -7.73 -2.45 -17.22
CA PHE A 3 -7.56 -3.13 -15.94
C PHE A 3 -8.61 -4.21 -15.60
N ILE A 4 -9.88 -3.95 -15.92
CA ILE A 4 -10.98 -4.90 -15.66
C ILE A 4 -10.88 -6.14 -16.57
N SER A 5 -10.33 -6.00 -17.77
CA SER A 5 -10.16 -7.10 -18.72
C SER A 5 -9.02 -8.04 -18.31
N ASP A 6 -7.91 -7.51 -17.78
CA ASP A 6 -6.78 -8.31 -17.29
C ASP A 6 -7.03 -8.92 -15.90
N SER A 7 -7.86 -8.30 -15.06
CA SER A 7 -8.26 -8.93 -13.80
C SER A 7 -9.19 -10.14 -13.97
N ILE A 8 -9.80 -10.29 -15.15
CA ILE A 8 -10.74 -11.39 -15.47
C ILE A 8 -10.13 -12.38 -16.48
N ASN A 9 -9.26 -11.92 -17.40
CA ASN A 9 -8.64 -12.74 -18.46
C ASN A 9 -7.10 -12.71 -18.49
N GLY A 10 -6.46 -11.79 -17.74
CA GLY A 10 -5.01 -11.69 -17.61
C GLY A 10 -4.49 -12.55 -16.45
N ASP A 11 -3.20 -12.44 -16.13
CA ASP A 11 -2.54 -13.28 -15.13
C ASP A 11 -2.81 -12.73 -13.71
N PRO A 12 -3.82 -13.24 -12.96
CA PRO A 12 -4.29 -12.62 -11.72
C PRO A 12 -3.19 -12.57 -10.65
N ILE A 13 -2.17 -13.42 -10.78
CA ILE A 13 -1.01 -13.45 -9.90
C ILE A 13 -0.21 -12.15 -9.93
N ILE A 14 -0.13 -11.47 -11.08
CA ILE A 14 0.61 -10.21 -11.24
C ILE A 14 -0.08 -9.11 -10.43
N VAL A 15 -1.41 -9.02 -10.52
CA VAL A 15 -2.23 -8.06 -9.76
C VAL A 15 -2.04 -8.26 -8.25
N TRP A 16 -2.06 -9.51 -7.77
CA TRP A 16 -1.82 -9.80 -6.36
C TRP A 16 -0.40 -9.44 -5.91
N LEU A 17 0.62 -9.71 -6.72
CA LEU A 17 2.01 -9.37 -6.40
C LEU A 17 2.22 -7.85 -6.34
N ASN A 18 1.65 -7.10 -7.28
CA ASN A 18 1.65 -5.64 -7.30
C ASN A 18 1.01 -5.07 -6.02
N LEU A 19 -0.14 -5.61 -5.61
CA LEU A 19 -0.78 -5.20 -4.36
C LEU A 19 0.07 -5.50 -3.12
N LEU A 20 0.62 -6.71 -3.02
CA LEU A 20 1.39 -7.15 -1.86
C LEU A 20 2.72 -6.41 -1.72
N MET A 21 3.40 -6.13 -2.83
CA MET A 21 4.72 -5.48 -2.85
C MET A 21 4.68 -4.05 -2.27
N PHE A 22 3.54 -3.37 -2.37
CA PHE A 22 3.39 -1.99 -1.89
C PHE A 22 2.86 -1.86 -0.45
N ILE A 23 2.49 -2.97 0.21
CA ILE A 23 2.08 -2.97 1.63
C ILE A 23 3.21 -2.45 2.54
N PRO A 24 4.48 -2.91 2.42
CA PRO A 24 5.58 -2.37 3.24
C PRO A 24 5.80 -0.87 3.04
N LEU A 25 5.58 -0.36 1.82
CA LEU A 25 5.70 1.08 1.55
C LEU A 25 4.67 1.90 2.36
N GLY A 26 3.45 1.37 2.53
CA GLY A 26 2.41 1.92 3.40
C GLY A 26 2.78 1.93 4.88
N TRP A 27 3.73 1.08 5.30
CA TRP A 27 4.25 1.12 6.67
C TRP A 27 5.31 2.21 6.85
N ILE A 28 6.12 2.45 5.82
CA ILE A 28 7.20 3.44 5.87
C ILE A 28 6.64 4.85 5.77
N LEU A 29 5.74 5.09 4.82
CA LEU A 29 5.16 6.41 4.54
C LEU A 29 3.77 6.53 5.16
N ALA A 30 3.53 7.60 5.92
CA ALA A 30 2.19 7.88 6.44
C ALA A 30 1.21 8.26 5.32
N LEU A 31 -0.05 7.82 5.43
CA LEU A 31 -1.10 8.16 4.48
C LEU A 31 -1.51 9.62 4.67
N ASN A 32 -1.06 10.46 3.77
CA ASN A 32 -1.47 11.85 3.63
C ASN A 32 -1.46 12.24 2.15
N LYS A 33 -2.10 13.36 1.80
CA LYS A 33 -2.26 13.77 0.39
C LYS A 33 -0.93 13.95 -0.34
N ARG A 34 0.11 14.44 0.36
CA ARG A 34 1.45 14.64 -0.21
C ARG A 34 2.10 13.31 -0.55
N ASN A 35 2.14 12.39 0.40
CA ASN A 35 2.75 11.07 0.22
C ASN A 35 1.98 10.23 -0.80
N LEU A 36 0.65 10.30 -0.79
CA LEU A 36 -0.18 9.66 -1.81
C LEU A 36 0.14 10.19 -3.21
N GLY A 37 0.24 11.51 -3.37
CA GLY A 37 0.66 12.12 -4.63
C GLY A 37 2.06 11.71 -5.08
N LEU A 38 3.02 11.62 -4.14
CA LEU A 38 4.37 11.13 -4.43
C LEU A 38 4.40 9.65 -4.85
N VAL A 39 3.60 8.80 -4.20
CA VAL A 39 3.46 7.38 -4.56
C VAL A 39 2.88 7.25 -5.96
N ILE A 40 1.77 7.93 -6.26
CA ILE A 40 1.13 7.89 -7.58
C ILE A 40 2.08 8.41 -8.66
N LEU A 41 2.78 9.53 -8.40
CA LEU A 41 3.77 10.08 -9.34
C LEU A 41 4.93 9.11 -9.55
N GLY A 42 5.45 8.51 -8.49
CA GLY A 42 6.54 7.53 -8.58
C GLY A 42 6.14 6.30 -9.38
N LEU A 43 4.93 5.76 -9.13
CA LEU A 43 4.37 4.64 -9.89
C LEU A 43 4.19 4.98 -11.37
N PHE A 44 3.64 6.17 -11.66
CA PHE A 44 3.52 6.64 -13.02
C PHE A 44 4.88 6.72 -13.74
N LEU A 45 5.91 7.24 -13.06
CA LEU A 45 7.26 7.29 -13.62
C LEU A 45 7.87 5.90 -13.84
N ILE A 46 7.57 4.93 -12.97
CA ILE A 46 8.00 3.53 -13.13
C ILE A 46 7.34 2.91 -14.37
N GLU A 47 6.03 3.05 -14.53
CA GLU A 47 5.30 2.56 -15.71
C GLU A 47 5.82 3.19 -17.01
N VAL A 48 6.05 4.51 -16.99
CA VAL A 48 6.65 5.21 -18.13
C VAL A 48 8.04 4.67 -18.44
N ALA A 49 8.88 4.42 -17.42
CA ALA A 49 10.20 3.84 -17.61
C ALA A 49 10.11 2.43 -18.20
N GLN A 50 9.23 1.57 -17.67
CA GLN A 50 9.03 0.22 -18.18
C GLN A 50 8.60 0.23 -19.66
N TYR A 51 7.74 1.16 -20.04
CA TYR A 51 7.32 1.33 -21.42
C TYR A 51 8.44 1.85 -22.33
N VAL A 52 9.15 2.91 -21.92
CA VAL A 52 10.23 3.53 -22.72
C VAL A 52 11.43 2.59 -22.91
N PHE A 53 11.75 1.81 -21.90
CA PHE A 53 12.86 0.84 -21.95
C PHE A 53 12.44 -0.55 -22.43
N TYR A 54 11.18 -0.74 -22.87
CA TYR A 54 10.63 -2.02 -23.32
C TYR A 54 10.76 -3.16 -22.29
N LEU A 55 10.76 -2.82 -20.99
CA LEU A 55 10.77 -3.78 -19.87
C LEU A 55 9.37 -4.32 -19.55
N GLY A 56 8.33 -3.61 -20.01
CA GLY A 56 6.93 -3.96 -19.78
C GLY A 56 5.98 -3.09 -20.60
N ILE A 57 4.67 -3.32 -20.43
CA ILE A 57 3.60 -2.53 -21.03
C ILE A 57 3.16 -1.49 -20.01
N PHE A 58 2.90 -0.26 -20.46
CA PHE A 58 2.30 0.76 -19.60
C PHE A 58 0.87 0.33 -19.20
N ASP A 59 0.62 0.12 -17.91
CA ASP A 59 -0.72 -0.19 -17.40
C ASP A 59 -1.14 0.74 -16.25
N ALA A 60 -2.21 1.50 -16.48
CA ALA A 60 -2.84 2.30 -15.44
C ALA A 60 -3.42 1.45 -14.30
N GLY A 61 -3.74 0.19 -14.60
CA GLY A 61 -4.15 -0.82 -13.65
C GLY A 61 -3.11 -1.12 -12.58
N ASP A 62 -1.84 -1.20 -12.96
CA ASP A 62 -0.74 -1.45 -12.05
C ASP A 62 -0.53 -0.25 -11.12
N ILE A 63 -0.68 0.97 -11.62
CA ILE A 63 -0.68 2.19 -10.78
C ILE A 63 -1.79 2.11 -9.72
N LEU A 64 -3.01 1.73 -10.11
CA LEU A 64 -4.15 1.62 -9.18
C LEU A 64 -3.91 0.54 -8.13
N THR A 65 -3.45 -0.63 -8.55
CA THR A 65 -3.20 -1.80 -7.67
C THR A 65 -2.09 -1.53 -6.67
N ASN A 66 -0.98 -0.97 -7.14
CA ASN A 66 0.17 -0.59 -6.30
C ASN A 66 -0.23 0.51 -5.31
N THR A 67 -1.03 1.48 -5.75
CA THR A 67 -1.58 2.52 -4.85
C THR A 67 -2.52 1.91 -3.81
N ALA A 68 -3.34 0.92 -4.18
CA ALA A 68 -4.19 0.19 -3.23
C ALA A 68 -3.35 -0.56 -2.19
N GLY A 69 -2.27 -1.23 -2.60
CA GLY A 69 -1.29 -1.86 -1.72
C GLY A 69 -0.72 -0.90 -0.68
N PHE A 70 -0.32 0.30 -1.11
CA PHE A 70 0.16 1.37 -0.22
C PHE A 70 -0.90 1.80 0.81
N VAL A 71 -2.15 2.01 0.38
CA VAL A 71 -3.26 2.40 1.27
C VAL A 71 -3.56 1.27 2.27
N VAL A 72 -3.68 0.03 1.81
CA VAL A 72 -3.91 -1.16 2.65
C VAL A 72 -2.80 -1.30 3.69
N GLY A 73 -1.53 -1.19 3.28
CA GLY A 73 -0.40 -1.21 4.20
C GLY A 73 -0.52 -0.14 5.29
N THR A 74 -0.89 1.08 4.92
CA THR A 74 -1.05 2.16 5.91
C THR A 74 -2.19 1.89 6.89
N ILE A 75 -3.31 1.34 6.43
CA ILE A 75 -4.44 0.97 7.28
C ILE A 75 -4.03 -0.13 8.26
N ILE A 76 -3.34 -1.17 7.77
CA ILE A 76 -2.80 -2.27 8.58
C ILE A 76 -1.89 -1.71 9.67
N LYS A 77 -0.91 -0.86 9.31
CA LYS A 77 -0.03 -0.19 10.28
C LYS A 77 -0.84 0.52 11.36
N LYS A 78 -1.77 1.39 10.96
CA LYS A 78 -2.57 2.14 11.92
C LYS A 78 -3.35 1.22 12.87
N GLY A 79 -3.89 0.11 12.35
CA GLY A 79 -4.56 -0.91 13.15
C GLY A 79 -3.65 -1.58 14.18
N LEU A 80 -2.47 -2.07 13.77
CA LEU A 80 -1.51 -2.70 14.68
C LEU A 80 -1.06 -1.74 15.78
N PHE A 81 -0.57 -0.56 15.40
CA PHE A 81 -0.04 0.41 16.37
C PHE A 81 -1.13 0.98 17.30
N HIS A 82 -2.39 1.04 16.86
CA HIS A 82 -3.50 1.41 17.74
C HIS A 82 -3.71 0.38 18.85
N GLN A 83 -3.64 -0.92 18.53
CA GLN A 83 -3.77 -1.98 19.53
C GLN A 83 -2.62 -1.97 20.54
N ASP A 84 -1.40 -1.72 20.08
CA ASP A 84 -0.23 -1.62 20.96
C ASP A 84 -0.36 -0.49 21.99
N VAL A 85 -0.82 0.69 21.55
CA VAL A 85 -1.03 1.84 22.44
C VAL A 85 -2.13 1.56 23.47
N VAL A 86 -3.28 1.02 23.05
CA VAL A 86 -4.38 0.68 23.96
C VAL A 86 -3.94 -0.32 25.03
N LYS A 87 -3.14 -1.32 24.65
CA LYS A 87 -2.62 -2.33 25.57
C LYS A 87 -1.63 -1.75 26.60
N ILE A 88 -0.81 -0.78 26.21
CA ILE A 88 0.12 -0.12 27.13
C ILE A 88 -0.66 0.72 28.15
N VAL A 89 -1.63 1.52 27.70
CA VAL A 89 -2.43 2.39 28.58
C VAL A 89 -3.18 1.57 29.64
N SER A 90 -3.79 0.44 29.28
CA SER A 90 -4.52 -0.40 30.24
C SER A 90 -3.62 -1.04 31.30
N LEU A 91 -2.36 -1.37 30.96
CA LEU A 91 -1.37 -1.85 31.92
C LEU A 91 -0.97 -0.78 32.94
N PHE A 92 -0.84 0.48 32.50
CA PHE A 92 -0.53 1.60 33.39
C PHE A 92 -1.69 1.93 34.34
N GLU A 93 -2.93 1.92 33.86
CA GLU A 93 -4.11 2.12 34.71
C GLU A 93 -4.26 1.01 35.75
N THR A 94 -4.03 -0.24 35.35
CA THR A 94 -4.06 -1.38 36.28
C THR A 94 -3.00 -1.20 37.36
N LYS A 95 -1.74 -0.88 37.02
CA LYS A 95 -0.67 -0.66 38.01
C LYS A 95 -0.97 0.47 38.99
N ARG A 96 -1.64 1.54 38.55
CA ARG A 96 -2.01 2.69 39.40
C ARG A 96 -3.16 2.38 40.36
N SER A 97 -4.02 1.43 40.02
CA SER A 97 -5.16 1.01 40.86
C SER A 97 -4.74 0.08 42.01
N VAL A 98 -3.63 -0.64 41.87
CA VAL A 98 -3.11 -1.57 42.89
C VAL A 98 -2.00 -0.98 43.78
N SER A 99 -1.64 0.30 43.59
CA SER A 99 -0.66 1.05 44.40
C SER A 99 -1.35 2.05 45.31
#